data_AF-A0A3A4X6Q1-F1
#
_entry.id   AF-A0A3A4X6Q1-F1
#
_cell.length_a   1.000
_cell.length_b   1.000
_cell.length_c   1.000
_cell.angle_alpha   90.00
_cell.angle_beta   90.00
_cell.angle_gamma   90.00
#
_symmetry.space_group_name_H-M   'P 1'
#
loop_
_entity.id
_entity.type
_entity.pdbx_description
1 polymer ?
#
loop_
_entity_poly.entity_id
_entity_poly.type
_entity_poly.pdbx_seq_one_letter_code
_entity_poly.pdbx_strand_id
1 'polypeptide(L)'
;MAGGLTAVPEESLQEKTERATPRKRQKAREEGQVARSVELPSVVVLLTGIVLLRMISPMLGRQADELLRSSLSFNDIPNFTLEYCMQLMEQMAKRYLLMVLPVMGAVLI
;
A
#
# COMPACT_ATOMS: atom_id res chain seq x y z
N MET A 1 57.56 27.79 2.01
CA MET A 1 57.99 26.41 2.26
C MET A 1 56.73 25.57 2.46
N ALA A 2 56.47 24.66 1.51
CA ALA A 2 55.47 23.59 1.59
C ALA A 2 55.76 22.69 2.81
N GLY A 3 54.86 21.88 3.36
CA GLY A 3 53.52 21.43 3.02
C GLY A 3 53.20 20.36 4.07
N GLY A 4 51.95 20.29 4.53
CA GLY A 4 51.55 19.40 5.62
C GLY A 4 50.11 18.95 5.47
N LEU A 5 49.77 18.40 4.30
CA LEU A 5 48.52 17.67 4.10
C LEU A 5 48.74 16.26 4.67
N THR A 6 48.27 16.02 5.89
CA THR A 6 48.25 14.68 6.49
C THR A 6 47.37 13.79 5.63
N ALA A 7 48.02 12.79 5.04
CA ALA A 7 47.43 11.77 4.19
C ALA A 7 46.18 11.17 4.84
N VAL A 8 45.04 11.35 4.17
CA VAL A 8 43.90 10.45 4.31
C VAL A 8 44.39 9.07 3.86
N PRO A 9 44.18 7.99 4.63
CA PRO A 9 44.65 6.66 4.26
C PRO A 9 43.86 6.14 3.05
N GLU A 10 44.47 6.27 1.88
CA GLU A 10 44.07 5.72 0.57
C GLU A 10 44.22 4.17 0.50
N GLU A 11 43.88 3.42 1.55
CA GLU A 11 44.07 1.95 1.58
C GLU A 11 42.78 1.13 1.39
N SER A 12 41.66 1.74 0.94
CA SER A 12 40.37 1.02 0.85
C SER A 12 39.58 1.18 -0.45
N LEU A 13 40.19 1.72 -1.51
CA LEU A 13 39.58 1.81 -2.84
C LEU A 13 40.03 0.73 -3.82
N GLN A 14 40.77 -0.28 -3.33
CA GLN A 14 41.16 -1.42 -4.14
C GLN A 14 40.01 -2.43 -4.17
N GLU A 15 39.20 -2.36 -5.24
CA GLU A 15 38.15 -3.35 -5.53
C GLU A 15 38.76 -4.76 -5.47
N LYS A 16 38.49 -5.46 -4.36
CA LYS A 16 38.90 -6.84 -4.15
C LYS A 16 38.03 -7.72 -5.03
N THR A 17 38.47 -7.93 -6.27
CA THR A 17 37.82 -8.74 -7.32
C THR A 17 37.84 -10.25 -7.04
N GLU A 18 38.42 -10.67 -5.92
CA GLU A 18 38.40 -12.07 -5.48
C GLU A 18 37.10 -12.45 -4.77
N ARG A 19 36.54 -13.60 -5.17
CA ARG A 19 35.38 -14.19 -4.51
C ARG A 19 35.70 -14.43 -3.03
N ALA A 20 34.87 -13.88 -2.14
CA ALA A 20 35.02 -14.09 -0.70
C ALA A 20 35.10 -15.59 -0.35
N THR A 21 36.15 -15.97 0.37
CA THR A 21 36.37 -17.35 0.84
C THR A 21 35.21 -17.81 1.73
N PRO A 22 34.93 -19.13 1.77
CA PRO A 22 33.79 -19.68 2.50
C PRO A 22 33.77 -19.27 3.99
N ARG A 23 34.93 -19.20 4.64
CA ARG A 23 35.07 -18.68 6.02
C ARG A 23 34.68 -17.21 6.16
N LYS A 24 35.06 -16.34 5.21
CA LYS A 24 34.66 -14.92 5.22
C LYS A 24 33.17 -14.73 5.03
N ARG A 25 32.53 -15.55 4.17
CA ARG A 25 31.08 -15.53 3.96
C ARG A 25 30.30 -16.02 5.18
N GLN A 26 30.78 -17.08 5.85
CA GLN A 26 30.20 -17.55 7.11
C GLN A 26 30.33 -16.48 8.20
N LYS A 27 31.51 -15.90 8.38
CA LYS A 27 31.73 -14.83 9.35
C LYS A 27 30.85 -13.60 9.09
N ALA A 28 30.69 -13.19 7.82
CA ALA A 28 29.77 -12.11 7.44
C ALA A 28 28.30 -12.46 7.76
N ARG A 29 27.86 -13.72 7.57
CA ARG A 29 26.52 -14.16 7.98
C ARG A 29 26.36 -14.18 9.50
N GLU A 30 27.36 -14.65 10.25
CA GLU A 30 27.39 -14.65 11.71
C GLU A 30 27.37 -13.23 12.29
N GLU A 31 28.06 -12.29 11.63
CA GLU A 31 28.07 -10.85 11.95
C GLU A 31 26.80 -10.12 11.44
N GLY A 32 25.83 -10.83 10.84
CA GLY A 32 24.57 -10.24 10.36
C GLY A 32 24.69 -9.41 9.08
N GLN A 33 25.87 -9.35 8.46
CA GLN A 33 26.18 -8.71 7.17
C GLN A 33 25.67 -9.57 6.00
N VAL A 34 24.37 -9.87 6.02
CA VAL A 34 23.67 -10.52 4.90
C VAL A 34 23.10 -9.42 4.02
N ALA A 35 23.32 -9.50 2.70
CA ALA A 35 22.73 -8.57 1.75
C ALA A 35 21.19 -8.61 1.89
N ARG A 36 20.62 -7.55 2.48
CA ARG A 36 19.18 -7.32 2.50
C ARG A 36 18.82 -6.49 1.28
N SER A 37 17.88 -6.98 0.48
CA SER A 37 17.38 -6.23 -0.67
C SER A 37 16.61 -5.01 -0.17
N VAL A 38 17.17 -3.82 -0.41
CA VAL A 38 16.58 -2.53 -0.01
C VAL A 38 15.21 -2.30 -0.69
N GLU A 39 14.98 -2.94 -1.83
CA GLU A 39 13.76 -2.78 -2.64
C GLU A 39 12.61 -3.72 -2.26
N LEU A 40 12.87 -4.80 -1.51
CA LEU A 40 11.83 -5.76 -1.14
C LEU A 40 10.65 -5.14 -0.39
N PRO A 41 10.86 -4.24 0.60
CA PRO A 41 9.75 -3.56 1.28
C PRO A 41 8.86 -2.78 0.32
N SER A 42 9.44 -2.07 -0.65
CA SER A 42 8.69 -1.27 -1.62
C SER A 42 7.82 -2.14 -2.53
N VAL A 43 8.34 -3.28 -2.98
CA VAL A 43 7.58 -4.24 -3.79
C VAL A 43 6.41 -4.82 -2.99
N VAL A 44 6.64 -5.15 -1.71
CA VAL A 44 5.58 -5.69 -0.84
C VAL A 44 4.46 -4.67 -0.64
N VAL A 45 4.78 -3.40 -0.38
CA VAL A 45 3.77 -2.33 -0.23
C VAL A 45 2.95 -2.17 -1.51
N LEU A 46 3.60 -2.14 -2.67
CA LEU A 46 2.92 -2.02 -3.96
C LEU A 46 1.95 -3.18 -4.21
N LEU A 47 2.41 -4.42 -3.99
CA LEU A 47 1.58 -5.62 -4.18
C LEU A 47 0.40 -5.65 -3.22
N THR A 48 0.62 -5.30 -1.95
CA THR A 48 -0.45 -5.18 -0.95
C THR A 48 -1.50 -4.16 -1.40
N GLY A 49 -1.09 -2.98 -1.88
CA GLY A 49 -2.02 -1.99 -2.42
C GLY A 49 -2.86 -2.50 -3.59
N ILE A 50 -2.25 -3.22 -4.53
CA ILE A 50 -2.96 -3.81 -5.68
C ILE A 50 -3.98 -4.86 -5.23
N VAL A 51 -3.61 -5.74 -4.29
CA VAL A 51 -4.50 -6.76 -3.76
C VAL A 51 -5.69 -6.12 -3.04
N LEU A 52 -5.45 -5.14 -2.17
CA LEU A 52 -6.50 -4.42 -1.47
C LEU A 52 -7.45 -3.71 -2.45
N LEU A 53 -6.91 -3.01 -3.45
CA LEU A 53 -7.71 -2.35 -4.48
C LEU A 53 -8.59 -3.36 -5.23
N ARG A 54 -8.03 -4.52 -5.59
CA ARG A 54 -8.76 -5.58 -6.30
C ARG A 54 -9.88 -6.18 -5.44
N MET A 55 -9.69 -6.31 -4.13
CA MET A 55 -10.73 -6.79 -3.21
C MET A 55 -11.87 -5.78 -3.02
N ILE A 56 -11.56 -4.48 -2.99
CA ILE A 56 -12.54 -3.40 -2.74
C ILE A 56 -13.31 -3.02 -4.01
N SER A 57 -12.67 -3.08 -5.18
CA SER A 57 -13.25 -2.74 -6.49
C SER A 57 -14.65 -3.30 -6.77
N PRO A 58 -14.95 -4.61 -6.59
CA PRO A 58 -16.28 -5.16 -6.88
C PRO A 58 -17.37 -4.65 -5.93
N MET A 59 -17.02 -4.22 -4.71
CA MET A 59 -17.99 -3.67 -3.77
C MET A 59 -18.38 -2.24 -4.17
N LEU A 60 -17.41 -1.42 -4.59
CA LEU A 60 -17.66 -0.08 -5.11
C LEU A 60 -18.42 -0.13 -6.43
N GLY A 61 -18.03 -1.03 -7.34
CA GLY A 61 -18.67 -1.21 -8.64
C GLY A 61 -20.14 -1.58 -8.55
N ARG A 62 -20.50 -2.50 -7.64
CA ARG A 62 -21.91 -2.89 -7.41
C ARG A 62 -22.77 -1.72 -6.93
N GLN A 63 -22.26 -0.93 -6.00
CA GLN A 63 -23.00 0.22 -5.47
C GLN A 63 -23.12 1.34 -6.51
N ALA A 64 -22.08 1.58 -7.32
CA ALA A 64 -22.17 2.51 -8.43
C ALA A 64 -23.21 2.07 -9.46
N ASP A 65 -23.26 0.78 -9.81
CA ASP A 65 -24.25 0.24 -10.74
C ASP A 65 -25.68 0.34 -10.17
N GLU A 66 -25.88 0.04 -8.88
CA GLU A 66 -27.17 0.22 -8.21
C GLU A 66 -27.64 1.68 -8.22
N LEU A 67 -26.75 2.63 -7.92
CA LEU A 67 -27.06 4.06 -7.96
C LEU A 67 -27.41 4.53 -9.37
N LEU A 68 -26.68 4.04 -10.38
CA LEU A 68 -26.94 4.39 -11.77
C LEU A 68 -28.30 3.85 -12.22
N ARG A 69 -28.58 2.58 -11.91
CA ARG A 69 -29.86 1.93 -12.20
C ARG A 69 -31.02 2.63 -11.50
N SER A 70 -30.88 2.98 -10.22
CA SER A 70 -31.93 3.69 -9.49
C SER A 70 -32.14 5.12 -10.01
N SER A 71 -31.07 5.80 -10.45
CA SER A 71 -31.17 7.17 -10.95
C SER A 71 -31.76 7.24 -12.36
N LEU A 72 -31.49 6.24 -13.20
CA LEU A 72 -32.04 6.14 -14.55
C LEU A 72 -33.46 5.55 -14.58
N SER A 73 -33.81 4.75 -13.56
CA SER A 73 -35.16 4.27 -13.32
C SER A 73 -36.02 5.37 -12.67
N PHE A 74 -36.49 6.33 -13.48
CA PHE A 74 -37.46 7.36 -13.06
C PHE A 74 -38.89 6.81 -12.86
N ASN A 75 -39.03 5.54 -12.48
CA ASN A 75 -40.32 4.87 -12.47
C ASN A 75 -41.13 5.12 -11.18
N ASP A 76 -40.48 5.52 -10.09
CA ASP A 76 -41.13 5.81 -8.82
C ASP A 76 -40.94 7.29 -8.48
N ILE A 77 -41.98 8.10 -8.65
CA ILE A 77 -42.04 9.43 -8.01
C ILE A 77 -42.27 9.13 -6.52
N PRO A 78 -41.27 9.30 -5.64
CA PRO A 78 -41.45 8.93 -4.25
C PRO A 78 -42.45 9.88 -3.61
N ASN A 79 -43.45 9.32 -2.94
CA ASN A 79 -44.29 10.10 -2.06
C ASN A 79 -43.40 10.61 -0.91
N PHE A 80 -43.24 11.93 -0.82
CA PHE A 80 -42.47 12.58 0.24
C PHE A 80 -43.22 12.48 1.58
N THR A 81 -43.24 11.28 2.16
CA THR A 81 -43.74 11.00 3.49
C THR A 81 -42.56 10.96 4.47
N LEU A 82 -42.78 11.39 5.71
CA LEU A 82 -41.77 11.40 6.77
C LEU A 82 -41.09 10.02 6.94
N GLU A 83 -41.87 8.95 6.80
CA GLU A 83 -41.40 7.56 6.90
C GLU A 83 -40.43 7.19 5.78
N TYR A 84 -40.71 7.60 4.54
CA TYR A 84 -39.81 7.39 3.40
C TYR A 84 -38.49 8.14 3.58
N CYS A 85 -38.54 9.38 4.08
CA CYS A 85 -37.33 10.15 4.36
C CYS A 85 -36.47 9.48 5.44
N MET A 86 -37.07 8.95 6.51
CA MET A 86 -36.32 8.24 7.57
C MET A 86 -35.67 6.95 7.05
N GLN A 87 -36.40 6.16 6.26
CA GLN A 87 -35.86 4.95 5.63
C GLN A 87 -34.73 5.27 4.64
N LEU A 88 -34.89 6.33 3.85
CA LEU A 88 -33.86 6.77 2.91
C LEU A 88 -32.59 7.21 3.64
N MET A 89 -32.71 7.96 4.74
CA MET A 89 -31.55 8.36 5.55
C MET A 89 -30.83 7.15 6.16
N GLU A 90 -31.57 6.16 6.65
CA GLU A 90 -30.95 4.94 7.20
C GLU A 90 -30.22 4.13 6.12
N GLN A 91 -30.81 3.96 4.94
CA GLN A 91 -30.17 3.27 3.83
C GLN A 91 -28.91 4.00 3.34
N MET A 92 -28.98 5.32 3.22
CA MET A 92 -27.82 6.13 2.84
C MET A 92 -26.72 5.99 3.89
N ALA A 93 -27.05 6.10 5.18
CA ALA A 93 -26.09 5.92 6.26
C ALA A 93 -25.41 4.53 6.22
N LYS A 94 -26.19 3.46 6.02
CA LYS A 94 -25.64 2.09 5.91
C LYS A 94 -24.76 1.91 4.67
N ARG A 95 -25.16 2.44 3.52
CA ARG A 95 -24.37 2.38 2.28
C ARG A 95 -23.04 3.13 2.43
N TYR A 96 -23.07 4.35 2.97
CA TYR A 96 -21.85 5.10 3.26
C TYR A 96 -20.95 4.38 4.26
N LEU A 97 -21.51 3.85 5.35
CA LEU A 97 -20.75 3.12 6.36
C LEU A 97 -20.05 1.89 5.74
N LEU A 98 -20.79 1.08 4.98
CA LEU A 98 -20.26 -0.10 4.31
C LEU A 98 -19.24 0.24 3.23
N MET A 99 -19.37 1.37 2.53
CA MET A 99 -18.34 1.85 1.57
C MET A 99 -17.04 2.25 2.25
N VAL A 100 -17.13 2.99 3.36
CA VAL A 100 -15.96 3.58 4.02
C VAL A 100 -15.17 2.55 4.81
N LEU A 101 -15.84 1.56 5.42
CA LEU A 101 -15.23 0.55 6.26
C LEU A 101 -14.04 -0.19 5.61
N PRO A 102 -14.16 -0.76 4.40
CA PRO A 102 -13.03 -1.46 3.78
C PRO A 102 -11.93 -0.51 3.27
N VAL A 103 -12.26 0.74 2.93
CA VAL A 103 -11.25 1.73 2.55
C VAL A 103 -10.40 2.12 3.76
N MET A 104 -11.03 2.39 4.90
CA MET A 104 -10.33 2.68 6.14
C MET A 104 -9.51 1.48 6.61
N GLY A 105 -10.05 0.28 6.51
CA GLY A 105 -9.31 -0.95 6.81
C GLY A 105 -8.07 -1.12 5.91
N ALA A 106 -8.18 -0.80 4.62
CA ALA A 106 -7.05 -0.86 3.69
C ALA A 106 -5.99 0.21 3.93
N VAL A 107 -6.36 1.40 4.42
CA VAL A 107 -5.43 2.51 4.70
C VAL A 107 -4.69 2.31 6.03
N LEU A 108 -5.28 1.59 6.98
CA LEU A 108 -4.69 1.34 8.30
C LEU A 108 -3.69 0.16 8.33
N ILE A 109 -3.56 -0.58 7.23
CA ILE A 109 -2.62 -1.71 7.05
C ILE A 109 -1.31 -1.18 6.43
#